data_AF-A0A2M7KLE8-F1
#
_entry.id   AF-A0A2M7KLE8-F1
#
_cell.length_a   1.000
_cell.length_b   1.000
_cell.length_c   1.000
_cell.angle_alpha   90.00
_cell.angle_beta   90.00
_cell.angle_gamma   90.00
#
_symmetry.space_group_name_H-M   'P 1'
#
loop_
_entity.id
_entity.type
_entity.pdbx_description
1 polymer ?
#
loop_
_entity_poly.entity_id
_entity_poly.type
_entity_poly.pdbx_seq_one_letter_code
_entity_poly.pdbx_strand_id
1 'polypeptide(L)'
;MKSRIAYLAAVAAVFAGVRPSGATPSTLVWIPSTDLQAAGTWHLGQDNYFPHEGNSLLDLGLTYGLPKAEIGFDYLTPGNDPWSLNAKVLLTDESASKPRVVLGGYGFGTDSNTTASNLVYALASKTLADGSRLTLGYGQGRKATLGPDNGMVLAGIDKSFNSRWWGAVDYQGGDSAFGALSFGVAYAFNSSTSLILGYDFYNAPGVPGTVTAQMDLNF
;
A
#
# COMPACT_ATOMS: atom_id res chain seq x y z
N MET A 1 -19.61 17.11 -6.71
CA MET A 1 -19.27 17.11 -5.27
C MET A 1 -20.25 16.34 -4.40
N LYS A 2 -21.57 16.63 -4.42
CA LYS A 2 -22.57 15.95 -3.58
C LYS A 2 -22.74 14.43 -3.85
N SER A 3 -22.53 13.97 -5.08
CA SER A 3 -22.60 12.54 -5.43
C SER A 3 -21.42 11.71 -4.90
N ARG A 4 -20.20 12.27 -4.87
CA ARG A 4 -18.99 11.57 -4.42
C ARG A 4 -18.98 11.30 -2.91
N ILE A 5 -19.55 12.22 -2.12
CA ILE A 5 -19.70 12.06 -0.66
C ILE A 5 -20.70 10.95 -0.31
N ALA A 6 -21.76 10.80 -1.12
CA ALA A 6 -22.74 9.74 -0.94
C ALA A 6 -22.18 8.34 -1.24
N TYR A 7 -21.29 8.21 -2.24
CA TYR A 7 -20.59 6.95 -2.53
C TYR A 7 -19.59 6.58 -1.41
N LEU A 8 -18.83 7.54 -0.89
CA LEU A 8 -17.92 7.34 0.24
C LEU A 8 -18.66 6.91 1.52
N ALA A 9 -19.83 7.49 1.78
CA ALA A 9 -20.67 7.11 2.92
C ALA A 9 -21.32 5.73 2.77
N ALA A 10 -21.66 5.32 1.52
CA ALA A 10 -22.23 4.01 1.24
C ALA A 10 -21.20 2.86 1.34
N VAL A 11 -19.95 3.12 0.94
CA VAL A 11 -18.85 2.15 1.14
C VAL A 11 -18.52 1.98 2.62
N ALA A 12 -18.51 3.07 3.40
CA ALA A 12 -18.25 3.06 4.84
C ALA A 12 -19.28 2.27 5.69
N ALA A 13 -20.52 2.09 5.21
CA ALA A 13 -21.60 1.47 5.98
C ALA A 13 -21.61 -0.08 5.94
N VAL A 14 -20.81 -0.71 5.07
CA VAL A 14 -20.78 -2.18 4.89
C VAL A 14 -19.92 -2.88 5.97
N PHE A 15 -19.29 -2.12 6.86
CA PHE A 15 -18.16 -2.56 7.66
C PHE A 15 -18.51 -3.02 9.08
N ALA A 16 -19.42 -3.98 9.27
CA ALA A 16 -19.70 -4.57 10.59
C ALA A 16 -19.09 -5.98 10.76
N GLY A 17 -17.93 -6.02 11.42
CA GLY A 17 -17.39 -7.10 12.26
C GLY A 17 -17.02 -8.46 11.67
N VAL A 18 -15.73 -8.71 11.39
CA VAL A 18 -15.05 -10.04 11.52
C VAL A 18 -13.52 -9.86 11.81
N ARG A 19 -12.84 -10.94 12.22
CA ARG A 19 -11.42 -11.06 12.61
C ARG A 19 -10.46 -11.28 11.41
N PRO A 20 -9.19 -10.84 11.49
CA PRO A 20 -8.25 -10.88 10.36
C PRO A 20 -7.64 -12.26 10.06
N SER A 21 -7.37 -12.51 8.78
CA SER A 21 -6.64 -13.67 8.23
C SER A 21 -5.15 -13.36 8.03
N GLY A 22 -4.27 -14.30 8.34
CA GLY A 22 -2.81 -14.12 8.48
C GLY A 22 -1.95 -13.94 7.22
N ALA A 23 -2.51 -13.53 6.09
CA ALA A 23 -1.71 -12.95 5.00
C ALA A 23 -1.52 -11.47 5.34
N THR A 24 -0.28 -11.05 5.60
CA THR A 24 0.05 -9.65 5.91
C THR A 24 0.37 -8.93 4.60
N PRO A 25 -0.57 -8.17 4.01
CA PRO A 25 -0.24 -7.39 2.83
C PRO A 25 0.79 -6.33 3.22
N SER A 26 1.84 -6.18 2.40
CA SER A 26 2.86 -5.12 2.58
C SER A 26 2.28 -3.72 2.37
N THR A 27 1.12 -3.65 1.71
CA THR A 27 0.33 -2.47 1.31
C THR A 27 -1.10 -2.53 1.85
N LEU A 28 -1.80 -1.41 1.81
CA LEU A 28 -3.24 -1.33 2.03
C LEU A 28 -3.98 -1.55 0.70
N VAL A 29 -3.88 -0.58 -0.20
CA VAL A 29 -4.18 -0.73 -1.63
C VAL A 29 -3.06 -0.06 -2.41
N TRP A 30 -2.78 1.20 -2.07
CA TRP A 30 -1.78 2.04 -2.72
C TRP A 30 -0.67 2.47 -1.77
N ILE A 31 -1.00 2.73 -0.49
CA ILE A 31 0.01 3.09 0.51
C ILE A 31 0.58 1.85 1.22
N PRO A 32 1.80 1.92 1.80
CA PRO A 32 2.31 0.85 2.62
C PRO A 32 1.43 0.58 3.85
N SER A 33 1.39 -0.66 4.31
CA SER A 33 0.76 -1.02 5.59
C SER A 33 1.79 -0.97 6.73
N THR A 34 1.30 -1.00 7.97
CA THR A 34 2.15 -1.23 9.15
C THR A 34 2.48 -2.71 9.38
N ASP A 35 1.92 -3.62 8.58
CA ASP A 35 2.20 -5.04 8.71
C ASP A 35 3.60 -5.35 8.15
N LEU A 36 4.17 -6.44 8.65
CA LEU A 36 5.47 -6.94 8.23
C LEU A 36 5.31 -8.37 7.73
N GLN A 37 6.13 -8.73 6.75
CA GLN A 37 6.35 -10.13 6.39
C GLN A 37 6.89 -10.91 7.60
N ALA A 38 6.39 -12.13 7.76
CA ALA A 38 6.76 -12.97 8.88
C ALA A 38 8.26 -13.33 8.83
N ALA A 39 8.89 -13.41 10.01
CA ALA A 39 10.32 -13.72 10.06
C ALA A 39 10.59 -15.10 9.42
N GLY A 40 11.52 -15.13 8.45
CA GLY A 40 11.89 -16.35 7.74
C GLY A 40 11.02 -16.68 6.52
N THR A 41 10.05 -15.83 6.15
CA THR A 41 9.21 -16.05 4.98
C THR A 41 9.65 -15.19 3.81
N TRP A 42 9.56 -15.75 2.61
CA TRP A 42 9.60 -15.00 1.37
C TRP A 42 8.19 -14.56 0.97
N HIS A 43 8.10 -13.36 0.44
CA HIS A 43 6.87 -12.77 -0.06
C HIS A 43 7.10 -12.28 -1.49
N LEU A 44 6.35 -12.85 -2.43
CA LEU A 44 6.28 -12.39 -3.81
C LEU A 44 4.99 -11.59 -3.99
N GLY A 45 5.14 -10.30 -4.30
CA GLY A 45 4.07 -9.41 -4.71
C GLY A 45 4.11 -9.22 -6.22
N GLN A 46 2.94 -9.27 -6.86
CA GLN A 46 2.78 -8.89 -8.26
C GLN A 46 1.65 -7.87 -8.36
N ASP A 47 2.00 -6.64 -8.72
CA ASP A 47 1.03 -5.56 -8.92
C ASP A 47 0.92 -5.23 -10.40
N ASN A 48 -0.30 -5.29 -10.91
CA ASN A 48 -0.62 -4.88 -12.26
C ASN A 48 -1.48 -3.62 -12.22
N TYR A 49 -1.02 -2.60 -12.95
CA TYR A 49 -1.67 -1.31 -13.09
C TYR A 49 -2.20 -1.20 -14.52
N PHE A 50 -3.52 -1.20 -14.67
CA PHE A 50 -4.21 -1.07 -15.96
C PHE A 50 -4.82 0.33 -16.06
N PRO A 51 -4.06 1.34 -16.53
CA PRO A 51 -4.59 2.69 -16.69
C PRO A 51 -5.64 2.69 -17.81
N HIS A 52 -6.62 3.59 -17.71
CA HIS A 52 -7.62 3.73 -18.77
C HIS A 52 -6.98 4.14 -20.11
N GLU A 53 -5.91 4.92 -20.05
CA GLU A 53 -5.11 5.33 -21.21
C GLU A 53 -3.62 5.19 -20.88
N GLY A 54 -2.81 4.75 -21.86
CA GLY A 54 -1.37 4.54 -21.71
C GLY A 54 -0.98 3.07 -21.58
N ASN A 55 0.28 2.83 -21.19
CA ASN A 55 0.82 1.50 -21.03
C ASN A 55 0.56 0.97 -19.62
N SER A 56 0.20 -0.30 -19.50
CA SER A 56 0.13 -0.97 -18.20
C SER A 56 1.50 -1.00 -17.53
N LEU A 57 1.49 -0.89 -16.20
CA LEU A 57 2.67 -1.08 -15.38
C LEU A 57 2.59 -2.45 -14.68
N LEU A 58 3.74 -3.06 -14.49
CA LEU A 58 3.91 -4.26 -13.68
C LEU A 58 4.99 -3.97 -12.65
N ASP A 59 4.66 -4.19 -11.38
CA ASP A 59 5.62 -4.28 -10.29
C ASP A 59 5.71 -5.72 -9.80
N LEU A 60 6.93 -6.26 -9.76
CA LEU A 60 7.23 -7.56 -9.18
C LEU A 60 8.17 -7.37 -7.99
N GLY A 61 7.63 -7.50 -6.79
CA GLY A 61 8.35 -7.35 -5.54
C GLY A 61 8.72 -8.70 -4.93
N LEU A 62 9.98 -8.89 -4.53
CA LEU A 62 10.39 -10.00 -3.68
C LEU A 62 10.91 -9.46 -2.36
N THR A 63 10.24 -9.80 -1.27
CA THR A 63 10.52 -9.34 0.08
C THR A 63 10.82 -10.52 1.01
N TYR A 64 11.77 -10.35 1.92
CA TYR A 64 12.11 -11.31 2.97
C TYR A 64 11.84 -10.74 4.35
N GLY A 65 11.11 -11.49 5.16
CA GLY A 65 10.79 -11.12 6.53
C GLY A 65 11.93 -11.43 7.50
N LEU A 66 12.26 -10.45 8.34
CA LEU A 66 13.24 -10.50 9.42
C LEU A 66 12.54 -10.29 10.76
N PRO A 67 13.18 -10.62 11.90
CA PRO A 67 12.64 -10.24 13.20
C PRO A 67 12.42 -8.72 13.30
N LYS A 68 11.15 -8.31 13.32
CA LYS A 68 10.70 -6.90 13.37
C LYS A 68 11.14 -6.03 12.17
N ALA A 69 11.48 -6.63 11.04
CA ALA A 69 11.83 -5.89 9.83
C ALA A 69 11.51 -6.71 8.59
N GLU A 70 11.57 -6.06 7.43
CA GLU A 70 11.58 -6.72 6.13
C GLU A 70 12.49 -5.92 5.18
N ILE A 71 13.05 -6.63 4.21
CA ILE A 71 13.85 -6.07 3.14
C ILE A 71 13.44 -6.71 1.82
N GLY A 72 13.47 -5.94 0.75
CA GLY A 72 13.05 -6.44 -0.54
C GLY A 72 13.61 -5.64 -1.70
N PHE A 73 13.28 -6.11 -2.89
CA PHE A 73 13.52 -5.42 -4.13
C PHE A 73 12.31 -5.56 -5.04
N ASP A 74 12.14 -4.57 -5.90
CA ASP A 74 11.04 -4.43 -6.83
C ASP A 74 11.58 -4.35 -8.25
N TYR A 75 10.87 -4.97 -9.19
CA TYR A 75 11.11 -4.91 -10.63
C TYR A 75 9.92 -4.24 -11.32
N LEU A 76 10.06 -2.94 -11.59
CA LEU A 76 9.01 -2.10 -12.14
C LEU A 76 9.19 -1.93 -13.65
N THR A 77 8.16 -2.28 -14.42
CA THR A 77 8.15 -2.14 -15.87
C THR A 77 6.92 -1.40 -16.38
N PRO A 78 7.03 -0.69 -17.52
CA PRO A 78 8.23 -0.47 -18.32
C PRO A 78 9.20 0.54 -17.69
N GLY A 79 10.51 0.33 -17.86
CA GLY A 79 11.56 1.22 -17.37
C GLY A 79 12.94 0.77 -17.82
N ASN A 80 13.87 1.71 -18.02
CA ASN A 80 15.26 1.39 -18.41
C ASN A 80 16.09 0.87 -17.23
N ASP A 81 15.78 1.34 -16.02
CA ASP A 81 16.42 0.94 -14.77
C ASP A 81 15.36 0.39 -13.80
N PRO A 82 14.79 -0.80 -14.08
CA PRO A 82 13.55 -1.28 -13.47
C PRO A 82 13.69 -1.70 -12.00
N TRP A 83 14.91 -1.76 -11.48
CA TRP A 83 15.18 -2.29 -10.14
C TRP A 83 15.15 -1.19 -9.08
N SER A 84 14.48 -1.47 -7.97
CA SER A 84 14.56 -0.65 -6.76
C SER A 84 14.58 -1.52 -5.51
N LEU A 85 15.07 -0.96 -4.40
CA LEU A 85 15.05 -1.62 -3.09
C LEU A 85 13.95 -1.04 -2.20
N ASN A 86 13.50 -1.87 -1.26
CA ASN A 86 12.59 -1.48 -0.19
C ASN A 86 13.01 -2.09 1.15
N ALA A 87 12.59 -1.44 2.24
CA ALA A 87 12.78 -1.93 3.60
C ALA A 87 11.75 -1.35 4.55
N LYS A 88 11.39 -2.09 5.59
CA LYS A 88 10.49 -1.64 6.67
C LYS A 88 10.97 -2.20 8.00
N VAL A 89 10.85 -1.41 9.06
CA VAL A 89 11.17 -1.81 10.43
C VAL A 89 10.03 -1.43 11.36
N LEU A 90 9.67 -2.38 12.22
CA LEU A 90 8.69 -2.18 13.27
C LEU A 90 9.36 -1.53 14.48
N LEU A 91 8.85 -0.35 14.85
CA LEU A 91 9.28 0.37 16.05
C LEU A 91 8.47 -0.03 17.28
N THR A 92 7.17 -0.25 17.10
CA THR A 92 6.27 -0.54 18.23
C THR A 92 5.12 -1.42 17.75
N ASP A 93 4.88 -2.51 18.49
CA ASP A 93 3.69 -3.34 18.30
C ASP A 93 2.43 -2.62 18.81
N GLU A 94 1.29 -2.94 18.19
CA GLU A 94 0.01 -2.48 18.70
C GLU A 94 -0.26 -3.05 20.09
N SER A 95 -0.85 -2.25 20.97
CA SER A 95 -1.43 -2.71 22.24
C SER A 95 -2.71 -1.93 22.53
N ALA A 96 -3.41 -2.19 23.64
CA ALA A 96 -4.63 -1.45 23.96
C ALA A 96 -4.44 0.08 23.97
N SER A 97 -3.31 0.58 24.46
CA SER A 97 -3.03 2.02 24.60
C SER A 97 -2.04 2.59 23.57
N LYS A 98 -1.41 1.75 22.73
CA LYS A 98 -0.41 2.19 21.75
C LYS A 98 -0.76 1.77 20.33
N PRO A 99 -0.57 2.62 19.31
CA PRO A 99 -0.65 2.20 17.93
C PRO A 99 0.54 1.32 17.56
N ARG A 100 0.40 0.52 16.50
CA ARG A 100 1.55 -0.06 15.81
C ARG A 100 2.29 1.06 15.09
N VAL A 101 3.62 1.06 15.08
CA VAL A 101 4.42 2.09 14.42
C VAL A 101 5.54 1.45 13.63
N VAL A 102 5.71 1.88 12.38
CA VAL A 102 6.78 1.43 11.48
C VAL A 102 7.51 2.61 10.87
N LEU A 103 8.77 2.40 10.53
CA LEU A 103 9.51 3.22 9.57
C LEU A 103 9.82 2.36 8.36
N GLY A 104 9.76 2.93 7.17
CA GLY A 104 10.16 2.21 5.98
C GLY A 104 10.55 3.13 4.84
N GLY A 105 10.88 2.52 3.72
CA GLY A 105 11.06 3.21 2.47
C GLY A 105 11.05 2.25 1.30
N TYR A 106 10.78 2.79 0.12
CA TYR A 106 10.73 2.06 -1.13
C TYR A 106 11.18 2.95 -2.29
N GLY A 107 11.39 2.34 -3.45
CA GLY A 107 11.89 3.04 -4.63
C GLY A 107 13.33 3.54 -4.46
N PHE A 108 14.15 2.82 -3.70
CA PHE A 108 15.60 3.06 -3.63
C PHE A 108 16.26 2.48 -4.90
N GLY A 109 16.13 3.19 -6.01
CA GLY A 109 16.68 2.82 -7.31
C GLY A 109 18.10 3.32 -7.55
N THR A 110 18.74 2.79 -8.60
CA THR A 110 20.10 3.19 -9.02
C THR A 110 20.12 4.37 -10.00
N ASP A 111 19.03 4.58 -10.76
CA ASP A 111 18.89 5.77 -11.60
C ASP A 111 18.24 6.92 -10.84
N SER A 112 19.04 7.95 -10.61
CA SER A 112 18.66 9.15 -9.90
C SER A 112 17.52 9.95 -10.55
N ASN A 113 17.15 9.70 -11.81
CA ASN A 113 16.15 10.50 -12.54
C ASN A 113 14.83 9.80 -12.80
N THR A 114 14.76 8.46 -12.71
CA THR A 114 13.56 7.71 -13.11
C THR A 114 13.04 6.79 -11.99
N THR A 115 13.90 5.96 -11.39
CA THR A 115 13.45 4.93 -10.42
C THR A 115 13.87 5.19 -8.98
N ALA A 116 14.71 6.19 -8.71
CA ALA A 116 15.10 6.59 -7.37
C ALA A 116 14.14 7.62 -6.75
N SER A 117 12.91 7.21 -6.44
CA SER A 117 11.99 8.01 -5.61
C SER A 117 12.53 8.19 -4.20
N ASN A 118 13.27 7.20 -3.69
CA ASN A 118 13.87 7.15 -2.36
C ASN A 118 12.89 7.64 -1.28
N LEU A 119 11.65 7.16 -1.36
CA LEU A 119 10.60 7.59 -0.45
C LEU A 119 10.84 6.90 0.88
N VAL A 120 11.01 7.70 1.93
CA VAL A 120 11.09 7.25 3.33
C VAL A 120 9.83 7.70 4.04
N TYR A 121 9.26 6.85 4.89
CA TYR A 121 8.02 7.13 5.59
C TYR A 121 8.02 6.65 7.03
N ALA A 122 7.12 7.25 7.81
CA ALA A 122 6.68 6.76 9.10
C ALA A 122 5.18 6.54 9.05
N LEU A 123 4.71 5.39 9.53
CA LEU A 123 3.28 5.05 9.60
C LEU A 123 2.93 4.55 10.99
N ALA A 124 1.75 4.94 11.45
CA ALA A 124 1.13 4.40 12.65
C ALA A 124 -0.26 3.85 12.31
N SER A 125 -0.62 2.73 12.93
CA SER A 125 -1.96 2.15 12.77
C SER A 125 -2.57 1.72 14.10
N LYS A 126 -3.90 1.72 14.14
CA LYS A 126 -4.67 1.35 15.31
C LYS A 126 -5.95 0.64 14.91
N THR A 127 -6.16 -0.53 15.47
CA THR A 127 -7.40 -1.29 15.33
C THR A 127 -8.44 -0.75 16.32
N LEU A 128 -9.60 -0.37 15.80
CA LEU A 128 -10.75 0.10 16.56
C LEU A 128 -11.58 -1.08 17.10
N ALA A 129 -12.45 -0.78 18.06
CA ALA A 129 -13.27 -1.81 18.72
C ALA A 129 -14.21 -2.57 17.76
N ASP A 130 -14.58 -1.96 16.63
CA ASP A 130 -15.41 -2.57 15.60
C ASP A 130 -14.61 -3.45 14.62
N GLY A 131 -13.28 -3.53 14.76
CA GLY A 131 -12.36 -4.26 13.89
C GLY A 131 -11.86 -3.48 12.67
N SER A 132 -12.27 -2.22 12.48
CA SER A 132 -11.67 -1.35 11.46
C SER A 132 -10.28 -0.90 11.93
N ARG A 133 -9.30 -0.82 11.04
CA ARG A 133 -7.96 -0.31 11.35
C ARG A 133 -7.75 1.02 10.65
N LEU A 134 -7.36 2.04 11.42
CA LEU A 134 -6.95 3.33 10.89
C LEU A 134 -5.44 3.35 10.74
N THR A 135 -4.95 3.88 9.63
CA THR A 135 -3.53 4.08 9.35
C THR A 135 -3.28 5.55 9.02
N LEU A 136 -2.24 6.14 9.60
CA LEU A 136 -1.84 7.52 9.34
C LEU A 136 -0.32 7.65 9.42
N GLY A 137 0.24 8.49 8.55
CA GLY A 137 1.66 8.79 8.57
C GLY A 137 2.06 9.85 7.58
N TYR A 138 3.36 9.92 7.35
CA TYR A 138 3.99 10.89 6.46
C TYR A 138 5.15 10.25 5.73
N GLY A 139 5.24 10.53 4.43
CA GLY A 139 6.33 10.12 3.55
C GLY A 139 7.07 11.33 2.98
N GLN A 140 8.35 11.16 2.71
CA GLN A 140 9.20 12.13 2.04
C GLN A 140 10.10 11.40 1.05
N GLY A 141 10.10 11.82 -0.21
CA GLY A 141 11.00 11.31 -1.24
C GLY A 141 11.67 12.41 -2.04
N ARG A 142 12.22 12.04 -3.19
CA ARG A 142 12.99 12.94 -4.05
C ARG A 142 12.09 13.72 -5.00
N LYS A 143 12.26 15.04 -4.98
CA LYS A 143 11.55 15.97 -5.88
C LYS A 143 11.76 15.68 -7.37
N ALA A 144 12.95 15.18 -7.73
CA ALA A 144 13.30 14.90 -9.13
C ALA A 144 12.40 13.83 -9.78
N THR A 145 11.91 12.87 -9.00
CA THR A 145 11.11 11.73 -9.45
C THR A 145 9.66 11.83 -9.01
N LEU A 146 9.39 12.41 -7.82
CA LEU A 146 8.03 12.57 -7.31
C LEU A 146 7.34 13.85 -7.77
N GLY A 147 8.07 14.83 -8.29
CA GLY A 147 7.51 16.13 -8.64
C GLY A 147 7.47 17.11 -7.45
N PRO A 148 6.70 18.21 -7.55
CA PRO A 148 6.78 19.34 -6.63
C PRO A 148 6.39 19.00 -5.20
N ASP A 149 5.39 18.13 -5.01
CA ASP A 149 4.90 17.69 -3.71
C ASP A 149 5.56 16.37 -3.29
N ASN A 150 6.87 16.42 -3.04
CA ASN A 150 7.64 15.23 -2.66
C ASN A 150 7.51 14.82 -1.18
N GLY A 151 6.64 15.50 -0.43
CA GLY A 151 6.24 15.19 0.93
C GLY A 151 4.73 14.97 1.00
N MET A 152 4.29 13.92 1.68
CA MET A 152 2.94 13.40 1.53
C MET A 152 2.36 12.84 2.82
N VAL A 153 1.11 13.18 3.10
CA VAL A 153 0.31 12.48 4.11
C VAL A 153 -0.08 11.13 3.55
N LEU A 154 0.08 10.08 4.36
CA LEU A 154 -0.36 8.74 4.07
C LEU A 154 -1.50 8.42 5.04
N ALA A 155 -2.69 8.12 4.55
CA ALA A 155 -3.84 7.84 5.40
C ALA A 155 -4.67 6.70 4.83
N GLY A 156 -5.23 5.86 5.69
CA GLY A 156 -6.10 4.78 5.22
C GLY A 156 -6.97 4.19 6.31
N ILE A 157 -7.99 3.46 5.86
CA ILE A 157 -8.83 2.61 6.69
C ILE A 157 -8.99 1.26 6.00
N ASP A 158 -8.77 0.19 6.75
CA ASP A 158 -8.97 -1.18 6.28
C ASP A 158 -9.76 -2.03 7.26
N LYS A 159 -10.41 -3.08 6.76
CA LYS A 159 -11.20 -3.99 7.58
C LYS A 159 -11.36 -5.36 6.94
N SER A 160 -11.21 -6.40 7.76
CA SER A 160 -11.64 -7.76 7.39
C SER A 160 -13.16 -7.93 7.56
N PHE A 161 -13.82 -8.36 6.48
CA PHE A 161 -15.25 -8.69 6.46
C PHE A 161 -15.51 -10.15 6.82
N ASN A 162 -14.51 -11.01 6.62
CA ASN A 162 -14.46 -12.37 7.15
C ASN A 162 -13.03 -12.91 7.10
N SER A 163 -12.85 -14.21 7.30
CA SER A 163 -11.54 -14.87 7.24
C SER A 163 -10.93 -14.94 5.84
N ARG A 164 -11.63 -14.46 4.80
CA ARG A 164 -11.15 -14.44 3.42
C ARG A 164 -11.21 -13.06 2.80
N TRP A 165 -12.24 -12.28 3.13
CA TRP A 165 -12.46 -10.98 2.53
C TRP A 165 -12.03 -9.85 3.44
N TRP A 166 -11.31 -8.89 2.87
CA TRP A 166 -11.05 -7.59 3.49
C TRP A 166 -11.11 -6.50 2.42
N GLY A 167 -11.18 -5.24 2.84
CA GLY A 167 -11.10 -4.12 1.92
C GLY A 167 -10.56 -2.89 2.61
N ALA A 168 -10.14 -1.93 1.79
CA ALA A 168 -9.48 -0.73 2.25
C ALA A 168 -9.80 0.48 1.36
N VAL A 169 -9.68 1.66 1.97
CA VAL A 169 -9.62 2.95 1.29
C VAL A 169 -8.40 3.67 1.83
N ASP A 170 -7.51 4.13 0.97
CA ASP A 170 -6.32 4.87 1.37
C ASP A 170 -6.06 6.08 0.48
N TYR A 171 -5.16 6.94 0.94
CA TYR A 171 -4.83 8.21 0.34
C TYR A 171 -3.36 8.53 0.53
N GLN A 172 -2.69 8.82 -0.58
CA GLN A 172 -1.35 9.37 -0.65
C GLN A 172 -1.45 10.81 -1.15
N GLY A 173 -1.07 11.75 -0.29
CA GLY A 173 -1.27 13.17 -0.53
C GLY A 173 -0.31 13.81 -1.54
N GLY A 174 -0.68 15.02 -1.97
CA GLY A 174 0.13 15.87 -2.84
C GLY A 174 -0.11 15.67 -4.32
N ASP A 175 0.24 16.69 -5.11
CA ASP A 175 0.41 16.60 -6.56
C ASP A 175 1.79 16.01 -6.87
N SER A 176 1.88 14.69 -6.74
CA SER A 176 3.11 13.92 -6.92
C SER A 176 2.87 12.73 -7.84
N ALA A 177 3.96 12.14 -8.33
CA ALA A 177 3.91 10.90 -9.15
C ALA A 177 3.16 9.75 -8.45
N PHE A 178 3.06 9.78 -7.11
CA PHE A 178 2.34 8.78 -6.32
C PHE A 178 1.09 9.31 -5.63
N GLY A 179 0.68 10.56 -5.89
CA GLY A 179 -0.49 11.12 -5.23
C GLY A 179 -1.77 10.45 -5.75
N ALA A 180 -2.52 9.77 -4.87
CA ALA A 180 -3.75 9.08 -5.25
C ALA A 180 -4.73 8.91 -4.07
N LEU A 181 -6.02 8.84 -4.39
CA LEU A 181 -7.05 8.22 -3.56
C LEU A 181 -7.35 6.84 -4.13
N SER A 182 -7.24 5.81 -3.31
CA SER A 182 -7.42 4.44 -3.77
C SER A 182 -8.39 3.66 -2.89
N PHE A 183 -9.03 2.67 -3.49
CA PHE A 183 -9.88 1.73 -2.76
C PHE A 183 -9.75 0.34 -3.38
N GLY A 184 -9.95 -0.68 -2.55
CA GLY A 184 -9.77 -2.06 -2.98
C GLY A 184 -10.47 -3.06 -2.10
N VAL A 185 -10.72 -4.24 -2.68
CA VAL A 185 -11.25 -5.41 -2.01
C VAL A 185 -10.33 -6.58 -2.31
N ALA A 186 -10.04 -7.34 -1.29
CA ALA A 186 -9.12 -8.45 -1.35
C ALA A 186 -9.78 -9.76 -0.93
N TYR A 187 -9.30 -10.84 -1.54
CA TYR A 187 -9.68 -12.20 -1.25
C TYR A 187 -8.46 -13.06 -0.94
N ALA A 188 -8.41 -13.62 0.26
CA ALA A 188 -7.45 -14.64 0.64
C ALA A 188 -7.94 -16.03 0.21
N PHE A 189 -7.21 -16.66 -0.71
CA PHE A 189 -7.45 -18.04 -1.11
C PHE A 189 -7.11 -18.99 0.03
N ASN A 190 -5.99 -18.71 0.71
CA ASN A 190 -5.48 -19.40 1.89
C ASN A 190 -4.61 -18.42 2.73
N SER A 191 -3.91 -18.90 3.76
CA SER A 191 -3.06 -18.07 4.65
C SER A 191 -1.84 -17.44 3.97
N SER A 192 -1.48 -17.92 2.79
CA SER A 192 -0.25 -17.59 2.06
C SER A 192 -0.52 -17.05 0.66
N THR A 193 -1.78 -16.90 0.25
CA THR A 193 -2.13 -16.45 -1.10
C THR A 193 -3.37 -15.57 -1.07
N SER A 194 -3.24 -14.35 -1.58
CA SER A 194 -4.34 -13.39 -1.74
C SER A 194 -4.30 -12.68 -3.09
N LEU A 195 -5.45 -12.14 -3.47
CA LEU A 195 -5.61 -11.21 -4.58
C LEU A 195 -6.34 -9.97 -4.08
N ILE A 196 -5.84 -8.79 -4.41
CA ILE A 196 -6.48 -7.50 -4.22
C ILE A 196 -6.90 -6.99 -5.59
N LEU A 197 -8.14 -6.52 -5.71
CA LEU A 197 -8.60 -5.72 -6.85
C LEU A 197 -8.93 -4.32 -6.36
N GLY A 198 -8.38 -3.31 -7.02
CA GLY A 198 -8.52 -1.93 -6.61
C GLY A 198 -8.67 -0.96 -7.77
N TYR A 199 -8.79 0.32 -7.40
CA TYR A 199 -8.79 1.42 -8.34
C TYR A 199 -8.16 2.66 -7.71
N ASP A 200 -7.30 3.31 -8.49
CA ASP A 200 -6.59 4.53 -8.10
C ASP A 200 -7.15 5.73 -8.84
N PHE A 201 -7.51 6.77 -8.08
CA PHE A 201 -7.76 8.11 -8.61
C PHE A 201 -6.54 8.98 -8.31
N TYR A 202 -5.71 9.24 -9.32
CA TYR A 202 -4.56 10.11 -9.14
C TYR A 202 -4.95 11.55 -8.84
N ASN A 203 -4.18 12.19 -7.96
CA ASN A 203 -4.35 13.60 -7.60
C ASN A 203 -3.93 14.53 -8.75
N ALA A 204 -2.94 14.09 -9.54
CA ALA A 204 -2.37 14.85 -10.64
C ALA A 204 -3.43 15.11 -11.74
N PRO A 205 -3.65 16.38 -12.15
CA PRO A 205 -4.63 16.71 -13.17
C PRO A 205 -4.34 16.03 -14.51
N GLY A 206 -5.38 15.42 -15.09
CA GLY A 206 -5.28 14.80 -16.43
C GLY A 206 -4.63 13.43 -16.46
N VAL A 207 -4.20 12.89 -15.31
CA VAL A 207 -3.75 11.50 -15.22
C VAL A 207 -4.99 10.61 -15.10
N PRO A 208 -5.22 9.67 -16.04
CA PRO A 208 -6.36 8.77 -16.00
C PRO A 208 -6.26 7.84 -14.79
N GLY A 209 -7.39 7.49 -14.19
CA GLY A 209 -7.41 6.49 -13.13
C GLY A 209 -7.05 5.10 -13.64
N THR A 210 -6.66 4.25 -12.69
CA THR A 210 -6.07 2.93 -12.96
C THR A 210 -6.82 1.84 -12.22
N VAL A 211 -7.15 0.76 -12.91
CA VAL A 211 -7.58 -0.48 -12.24
C VAL A 211 -6.33 -1.22 -11.79
N THR A 212 -6.31 -1.68 -10.54
CA THR A 212 -5.19 -2.45 -9.98
C THR A 212 -5.57 -3.89 -9.69
N ALA A 213 -4.63 -4.79 -9.91
CA ALA A 213 -4.72 -6.17 -9.45
C ALA A 213 -3.40 -6.56 -8.81
N GLN A 214 -3.42 -6.92 -7.53
CA GLN A 214 -2.25 -7.31 -6.75
C GLN A 214 -2.39 -8.75 -6.27
N MET A 215 -1.42 -9.61 -6.61
CA MET A 215 -1.35 -10.98 -6.11
C MET A 215 -0.21 -11.10 -5.10
N ASP A 216 -0.51 -11.64 -3.93
CA ASP A 216 0.46 -11.88 -2.86
C ASP A 216 0.67 -13.37 -2.65
N LEU A 217 1.94 -13.79 -2.52
CA LEU A 217 2.34 -15.18 -2.30
C LEU A 217 3.42 -15.26 -1.21
N ASN A 218 3.15 -16.01 -0.14
CA ASN A 218 4.09 -16.25 0.97
C ASN A 218 4.58 -17.70 0.99
N PHE A 219 5.89 -17.94 1.14
CA PHE A 219 6.48 -19.28 1.17
C PHE A 219 7.76 -19.38 2.01
#